data_AF-A0A4Q2TJC5-F1
#
_entry.id   AF-A0A4Q2TJC5-F1
#
_cell.length_a   1.000
_cell.length_b   1.000
_cell.length_c   1.000
_cell.angle_alpha   90.00
_cell.angle_beta   90.00
_cell.angle_gamma   90.00
#
_symmetry.space_group_name_H-M   'P 1'
#
loop_
_entity.id
_entity.type
_entity.pdbx_description
1 polymer ?
#
loop_
_entity_poly.entity_id
_entity_poly.type
_entity_poly.pdbx_seq_one_letter_code
_entity_poly.pdbx_strand_id
1 'polypeptide(L)'
;MLAMALLVFCLRYLLRSEDWSDKLISFSFWSLNGGLIWMVFANLFPLGVMQLATVVTNGYWHARSLEFFEKHTYLEWLRLP
;
A
#
# COMPACT_ATOMS: atom_id res chain seq x y z
N MET A 1 8.16 -2.02 8.50
CA MET A 1 9.57 -2.15 8.10
C MET A 1 10.53 -2.38 9.27
N LEU A 2 10.46 -1.64 10.39
CA LEU A 2 11.34 -1.85 11.55
C LEU A 2 11.32 -3.30 12.10
N ALA A 3 10.13 -3.84 12.35
CA ALA A 3 9.99 -5.22 12.84
C ALA A 3 10.58 -6.26 11.85
N MET A 4 10.41 -6.04 10.55
CA MET A 4 11.01 -6.90 9.52
C MET A 4 12.54 -6.81 9.52
N ALA A 5 13.11 -5.62 9.70
CA ALA A 5 14.56 -5.45 9.79
C ALA A 5 15.14 -6.21 10.99
N LEU A 6 14.48 -6.13 12.16
CA LEU A 6 14.87 -6.90 13.35
C LEU A 6 14.73 -8.41 13.12
N LEU A 7 13.66 -8.85 12.46
CA LEU A 7 13.47 -10.26 12.13
C LEU A 7 14.59 -10.78 11.22
N VAL A 8 14.93 -10.04 10.15
CA VAL A 8 16.03 -10.39 9.23
C VAL A 8 17.38 -10.37 9.95
N PHE A 9 17.59 -9.42 10.87
CA PHE A 9 18.78 -9.37 11.72
C PHE A 9 18.90 -10.65 12.57
N CYS A 10 17.87 -11.01 13.32
CA CYS A 10 17.87 -12.24 14.12
C CYS A 10 18.06 -13.49 13.23
N LEU A 11 17.42 -13.54 12.06
CA LEU A 11 17.51 -14.64 11.11
C LEU A 11 18.94 -14.81 10.56
N ARG A 12 19.67 -13.71 10.35
CA ARG A 12 21.06 -13.74 9.87
C ARG A 12 22.01 -14.43 10.84
N TYR A 13 21.78 -14.33 12.15
CA TYR A 13 22.59 -15.03 13.16
C TYR A 13 22.19 -16.49 13.36
N LEU A 14 20.97 -16.86 12.96
CA LEU A 14 20.45 -18.22 13.15
C LEU A 14 20.77 -19.14 11.96
N LEU A 15 20.86 -18.60 10.75
CA LEU A 15 21.11 -19.36 9.53
C LEU A 15 22.60 -19.57 9.24
N ARG A 16 22.92 -20.71 8.64
CA ARG A 16 24.24 -20.99 8.09
C ARG A 16 24.46 -20.13 6.84
N SER A 17 25.72 -19.81 6.54
CA SER A 17 26.03 -18.91 5.41
C SER A 17 25.61 -19.46 4.04
N GLU A 18 25.50 -20.79 3.92
CA GLU A 18 25.07 -21.50 2.71
C GLU A 18 23.57 -21.37 2.41
N ASP A 19 22.74 -21.16 3.44
CA ASP A 19 21.28 -21.03 3.30
C ASP A 19 20.82 -19.57 3.12
N TRP A 20 21.76 -18.63 3.17
CA TRP A 20 21.47 -17.20 3.07
C TRP A 20 21.41 -16.72 1.62
N SER A 21 20.34 -15.99 1.26
CA SER A 21 20.18 -15.41 -0.08
C SER A 21 19.90 -13.91 0.00
N ASP A 22 20.92 -13.10 -0.31
CA ASP A 22 20.78 -11.64 -0.38
C ASP A 22 19.80 -11.19 -1.47
N LYS A 23 19.69 -11.96 -2.57
CA LYS A 23 18.78 -11.65 -3.69
C LYS A 23 17.32 -11.70 -3.26
N LEU A 24 16.92 -12.73 -2.50
CA LEU A 24 15.54 -12.89 -2.04
C LEU A 24 15.14 -11.81 -1.03
N ILE A 25 16.06 -11.43 -0.15
CA ILE A 25 15.84 -10.37 0.84
C ILE A 25 15.71 -9.02 0.15
N SER A 26 16.60 -8.70 -0.78
CA SER A 26 16.52 -7.47 -1.58
C SER A 26 15.22 -7.41 -2.38
N PHE A 27 14.84 -8.50 -3.05
CA PHE A 27 13.57 -8.57 -3.78
C PHE A 27 12.36 -8.35 -2.86
N SER A 28 12.33 -9.00 -1.70
CA SER A 28 11.24 -8.84 -0.72
C SER A 28 11.17 -7.41 -0.19
N PHE A 29 12.31 -6.76 0.05
CA PHE A 29 12.35 -5.37 0.48
C PHE A 29 11.76 -4.43 -0.58
N TRP A 30 12.19 -4.57 -1.84
CA TRP A 30 11.71 -3.73 -2.93
C TRP A 30 10.25 -4.00 -3.27
N SER A 31 9.79 -5.25 -3.24
CA SER A 31 8.39 -5.59 -3.52
C SER A 31 7.43 -5.03 -2.46
N LEU A 32 7.82 -5.07 -1.17
CA LEU A 32 6.99 -4.52 -0.10
C LEU A 32 6.91 -2.99 -0.13
N ASN A 33 8.03 -2.31 -0.39
CA ASN A 33 8.02 -0.85 -0.53
C ASN A 33 7.28 -0.43 -1.82
N GLY A 34 7.54 -1.11 -2.94
CA GLY A 34 6.90 -0.85 -4.21
C GLY A 34 5.39 -1.06 -4.15
N GLY A 35 4.93 -2.16 -3.54
CA GLY A 35 3.51 -2.43 -3.32
C GLY A 35 2.85 -1.39 -2.42
N LEU A 36 3.52 -0.94 -1.35
CA LEU A 36 3.00 0.11 -0.48
C LEU A 36 2.85 1.44 -1.22
N ILE A 37 3.87 1.84 -1.98
CA ILE A 37 3.83 3.03 -2.83
C ILE A 37 2.67 2.91 -3.83
N TRP A 38 2.54 1.77 -4.51
CA TRP A 38 1.46 1.53 -5.46
C TRP A 38 0.08 1.71 -4.81
N MET A 39 -0.18 1.07 -3.67
CA MET A 39 -1.46 1.19 -2.97
C MET A 39 -1.81 2.64 -2.62
N VAL A 40 -0.82 3.41 -2.13
CA VAL A 40 -1.02 4.81 -1.75
C VAL A 40 -1.31 5.68 -2.97
N PHE A 41 -0.48 5.61 -4.01
CA PHE A 41 -0.60 6.53 -5.16
C PHE A 41 -1.68 6.13 -6.16
N ALA A 42 -1.91 4.83 -6.37
CA ALA A 42 -2.91 4.35 -7.32
C ALA A 42 -4.34 4.46 -6.76
N ASN A 43 -4.52 4.34 -5.45
CA ASN A 43 -5.86 4.23 -4.86
C ASN A 43 -6.11 5.24 -3.72
N LEU A 44 -5.42 5.12 -2.59
CA LEU A 44 -5.80 5.87 -1.38
C LEU A 44 -5.67 7.38 -1.55
N PHE A 45 -4.59 7.86 -2.15
CA PHE A 45 -4.33 9.28 -2.35
C PHE A 45 -5.34 9.95 -3.29
N PRO A 46 -5.53 9.49 -4.55
CA PRO A 46 -6.47 10.13 -5.46
C PRO A 46 -7.91 10.07 -4.96
N LEU A 47 -8.32 8.92 -4.38
CA LEU A 47 -9.66 8.77 -3.82
C LEU A 47 -9.88 9.72 -2.63
N GLY A 48 -8.88 9.84 -1.73
CA GLY A 48 -8.93 10.73 -0.59
C GLY A 48 -9.03 12.21 -0.99
N VAL A 49 -8.30 12.63 -2.03
CA VAL A 49 -8.38 14.01 -2.56
C VAL A 49 -9.78 14.31 -3.11
N MET A 50 -10.36 13.39 -3.88
CA MET A 50 -11.71 13.57 -4.43
C MET A 50 -12.80 13.50 -3.35
N GLN A 51 -12.63 12.64 -2.35
CA GLN A 51 -13.52 12.63 -1.18
C GLN A 51 -13.46 13.97 -0.48
N LEU A 52 -12.27 14.50 -0.18
CA LEU A 52 -12.11 15.79 0.48
C LEU A 52 -12.76 16.93 -0.31
N ALA A 53 -12.53 16.98 -1.62
CA ALA A 53 -13.16 17.98 -2.49
C ALA A 53 -14.71 17.90 -2.41
N THR A 54 -15.26 16.68 -2.42
CA THR A 54 -16.70 16.44 -2.34
C THR A 54 -17.27 16.79 -0.96
N VAL A 55 -16.52 16.53 0.12
CA VAL A 55 -16.91 16.93 1.49
C VAL A 55 -17.04 18.45 1.58
N VAL A 56 -16.08 19.19 1.01
CA VAL A 56 -16.08 20.66 1.05
C VAL A 56 -17.25 21.25 0.28
N THR A 57 -17.65 20.65 -0.86
CA THR A 57 -18.73 21.19 -1.69
C THR A 57 -20.13 20.73 -1.25
N ASN A 58 -20.28 19.46 -0.88
CA ASN A 58 -21.59 18.81 -0.71
C ASN A 58 -21.83 18.28 0.71
N GLY A 59 -20.84 18.39 1.59
CA GLY A 59 -20.88 17.86 2.96
C GLY A 59 -20.45 16.40 3.08
N TYR A 60 -20.18 15.99 4.32
CA TYR A 60 -19.59 14.68 4.63
C TYR A 60 -20.46 13.48 4.21
N TRP A 61 -21.78 13.62 4.32
CA TRP A 61 -22.73 12.56 3.96
C TRP A 61 -22.63 12.18 2.48
N HIS A 62 -22.40 13.16 1.60
CA HIS A 62 -22.34 12.95 0.16
C HIS A 62 -21.02 12.28 -0.27
N ALA A 63 -19.90 12.56 0.40
CA ALA A 63 -18.63 11.88 0.11
C ALA A 63 -18.61 10.41 0.57
N ARG A 64 -19.58 10.00 1.39
CA ARG A 64 -19.77 8.63 1.88
C ARG A 64 -20.96 7.91 1.26
N SER A 65 -21.63 8.52 0.29
CA SER A 65 -22.78 7.92 -0.40
C SER A 65 -22.33 6.80 -1.35
N LEU A 66 -23.23 5.85 -1.62
CA LEU A 66 -22.96 4.79 -2.60
C LEU A 66 -22.66 5.34 -3.99
N GLU A 67 -23.36 6.41 -4.37
CA GLU A 67 -23.20 7.06 -5.68
C GLU A 67 -21.77 7.58 -5.91
N PHE A 68 -21.10 8.07 -4.86
CA PHE A 68 -19.70 8.48 -4.94
C PHE A 68 -18.77 7.29 -5.24
N PHE A 69 -18.97 6.16 -4.55
CA PHE A 69 -18.15 4.96 -4.74
C PHE A 69 -18.40 4.29 -6.08
N GLU A 70 -19.66 4.16 -6.51
CA GLU A 70 -20.01 3.58 -7.81
C GLU A 70 -19.34 4.35 -8.96
N LYS A 71 -19.34 5.69 -8.88
CA LYS A 71 -18.70 6.56 -9.87
C LYS A 71 -17.18 6.39 -9.92
N HIS A 72 -16.53 5.94 -8.85
CA HIS A 72 -15.07 5.88 -8.71
C HIS A 72 -14.53 4.44 -8.60
N THR A 73 -15.37 3.45 -8.92
CA THR A 73 -15.05 2.03 -8.91
C THR A 73 -13.72 1.70 -9.60
N TYR A 74 -13.39 2.35 -10.72
CA TYR A 74 -12.14 2.12 -11.46
C TYR A 74 -10.87 2.35 -10.62
N LEU A 75 -10.89 3.27 -9.65
CA LEU A 75 -9.75 3.50 -8.74
C LEU A 75 -9.61 2.38 -7.73
N GLU A 76 -10.72 1.77 -7.29
CA GLU A 76 -10.71 0.63 -6.38
C GLU A 76 -10.05 -0.58 -7.04
N TRP A 77 -10.33 -0.80 -8.34
CA TRP A 77 -9.69 -1.85 -9.13
C TRP A 77 -8.21 -1.57 -9.38
N LEU A 78 -7.79 -0.31 -9.53
CA LEU A 78 -6.39 0.05 -9.75
C LEU A 78 -5.46 -0.34 -8.58
N ARG A 79 -6.02 -0.60 -7.39
CA ARG A 79 -5.27 -1.11 -6.24
C ARG A 79 -4.74 -2.53 -6.46
N LEU A 80 -5.44 -3.33 -7.25
CA LEU A 80 -5.09 -4.72 -7.54
C LEU A 80 -4.35 -4.75 -8.89
N PRO A 81 -3.04 -5.10 -8.92
CA PRO A 81 -2.38 -5.48 -10.17
C PRO A 81 -2.96 -6.79 -10.73
#